data_AF-G2LL64-F1
#
_entry.id   AF-G2LL64-F1
#
_cell.length_a   1.000
_cell.length_b   1.000
_cell.length_c   1.000
_cell.angle_alpha   90.00
_cell.angle_beta   90.00
_cell.angle_gamma   90.00
#
_symmetry.space_group_name_H-M   'P 1'
#
loop_
_entity.id
_entity.type
_entity.pdbx_description
1 polymer ?
#
loop_
_entity_poly.entity_id
_entity_poly.type
_entity_poly.pdbx_seq_one_letter_code
_entity_poly.pdbx_strand_id
1 'polypeptide(L)'
;MTLVILIGLPAMAATAQEKPRSPKAAAARAASEQKTTPTSSTEDMLYWIREDGKFGYIDNTGKVVIPVQYENTFGFREGLAGVRINGKHGYIDRTGRLVIPAIFDSTYAFREGLAWVKQDGKYGYIDKTGKMVIPPQFDDAEDFSEGLAAVKVGNLYGYIDRTGKMVIPPQFSHTHRFMGGVAQVVVDKRTAYIDRTGRVLWVQKDSPKESSREGHEGGKPHKH
;
A
#
# COMPACT_ATOMS: atom_id res chain seq x y z
N MET A 1 -4.48 -76.35 53.79
CA MET A 1 -4.69 -76.95 52.46
C MET A 1 -6.17 -76.87 52.13
N THR A 2 -6.46 -76.51 50.88
CA THR A 2 -7.67 -76.81 50.12
C THR A 2 -8.88 -75.87 50.24
N LEU A 3 -9.45 -75.65 49.06
CA LEU A 3 -10.29 -74.59 48.51
C LEU A 3 -11.77 -75.02 48.45
N VAL A 4 -12.63 -74.06 48.04
CA VAL A 4 -14.01 -74.16 47.48
C VAL A 4 -15.09 -74.50 48.56
N ILE A 5 -16.31 -73.91 48.65
CA ILE A 5 -17.36 -73.65 47.65
C ILE A 5 -18.32 -72.51 48.08
N LEU A 6 -18.80 -71.86 47.02
CA LEU A 6 -19.81 -70.82 46.79
C LEU A 6 -21.28 -71.31 46.86
N ILE A 7 -22.19 -70.61 47.56
CA ILE A 7 -23.66 -70.50 47.30
C ILE A 7 -24.26 -69.55 48.37
N GLY A 8 -25.15 -68.58 48.17
CA GLY A 8 -25.93 -68.11 47.02
C GLY A 8 -27.33 -67.64 47.49
N LEU A 9 -27.56 -66.30 47.52
CA LEU A 9 -28.84 -65.54 47.30
C LEU A 9 -30.09 -65.80 48.21
N PRO A 10 -31.18 -64.96 48.21
CA PRO A 10 -31.48 -63.74 47.42
C PRO A 10 -32.16 -62.53 48.15
N ALA A 11 -32.28 -61.41 47.39
CA ALA A 11 -33.40 -60.44 47.20
C ALA A 11 -34.17 -59.85 48.40
N MET A 12 -34.71 -58.61 48.43
CA MET A 12 -34.88 -57.42 47.57
C MET A 12 -35.33 -56.29 48.55
N ALA A 13 -35.14 -54.98 48.35
CA ALA A 13 -35.75 -54.15 47.32
C ALA A 13 -35.13 -52.74 47.30
N ALA A 14 -35.41 -52.04 46.20
CA ALA A 14 -34.75 -50.86 45.68
C ALA A 14 -35.12 -49.52 46.35
N THR A 15 -34.14 -48.61 46.37
CA THR A 15 -34.33 -47.15 46.28
C THR A 15 -33.41 -46.62 45.18
N ALA A 16 -34.01 -45.90 44.22
CA ALA A 16 -33.33 -45.41 43.02
C ALA A 16 -32.51 -44.14 43.32
N GLN A 17 -31.24 -44.14 42.92
CA GLN A 17 -30.44 -42.92 42.71
C GLN A 17 -30.39 -42.63 41.20
N GLU A 18 -30.77 -41.42 40.83
CA GLU A 18 -30.63 -40.91 39.47
C GLU A 18 -29.16 -40.64 39.13
N LYS A 19 -28.77 -41.14 37.95
CA LYS A 19 -27.47 -40.98 37.30
C LYS A 19 -27.32 -39.57 36.72
N PRO A 20 -26.14 -38.94 36.77
CA PRO A 20 -25.93 -37.61 36.19
C PRO A 20 -26.04 -37.67 34.65
N ARG A 21 -26.90 -36.82 34.09
CA ARG A 21 -27.04 -36.60 32.64
C ARG A 21 -26.05 -35.55 32.13
N SER A 22 -25.62 -35.79 30.89
CA SER A 22 -24.58 -35.19 30.06
C SER A 22 -24.55 -33.65 29.89
N PRO A 23 -23.39 -33.06 29.54
CA PRO A 23 -23.22 -31.62 29.36
C PRO A 23 -23.71 -31.17 27.97
N LYS A 24 -24.98 -30.80 27.87
CA LYS A 24 -25.50 -30.11 26.68
C LYS A 24 -26.69 -29.21 27.03
N ALA A 25 -26.43 -28.11 27.75
CA ALA A 25 -27.30 -26.94 27.82
C ALA A 25 -26.64 -25.84 28.67
N ALA A 26 -25.66 -25.13 28.12
CA ALA A 26 -25.21 -23.84 28.64
C ALA A 26 -24.86 -22.94 27.46
N ALA A 27 -25.86 -22.62 26.64
CA ALA A 27 -25.77 -21.66 25.56
C ALA A 27 -26.91 -20.64 25.75
N ALA A 28 -26.73 -19.71 26.68
CA ALA A 28 -27.58 -18.54 26.86
C ALA A 28 -26.85 -17.45 27.67
N ARG A 29 -25.85 -16.81 27.06
CA ARG A 29 -25.53 -15.38 27.18
C ARG A 29 -24.32 -15.08 26.31
N ALA A 30 -24.56 -14.95 25.01
CA ALA A 30 -23.66 -14.19 24.14
C ALA A 30 -23.86 -12.70 24.48
N ALA A 31 -23.23 -12.26 25.56
CA ALA A 31 -22.89 -10.85 25.70
C ALA A 31 -21.75 -10.58 24.73
N SER A 32 -21.97 -9.62 23.83
CA SER A 32 -21.01 -9.17 22.84
C SER A 32 -19.76 -8.62 23.50
N GLU A 33 -18.77 -9.47 23.71
CA GLU A 33 -17.38 -9.02 23.76
C GLU A 33 -16.99 -8.68 22.33
N GLN A 34 -17.33 -7.45 21.93
CA GLN A 34 -16.57 -6.79 20.88
C GLN A 34 -15.12 -6.76 21.36
N LYS A 35 -14.33 -7.73 20.88
CA LYS A 35 -12.88 -7.69 20.92
C LYS A 35 -12.46 -6.47 20.12
N THR A 36 -12.42 -5.32 20.78
CA THR A 36 -11.81 -4.11 20.26
C THR A 36 -10.38 -4.48 19.89
N THR A 37 -10.13 -4.58 18.59
CA THR A 37 -8.78 -4.60 18.05
C THR A 37 -8.02 -3.42 18.65
N PRO A 38 -6.85 -3.61 19.26
CA PRO A 38 -6.09 -2.48 19.77
C PRO A 38 -5.76 -1.57 18.60
N THR A 39 -6.26 -0.34 18.66
CA THR A 39 -5.87 0.77 17.80
C THR A 39 -4.35 0.91 17.88
N SER A 40 -3.68 0.60 16.77
CA SER A 40 -2.30 1.00 16.40
C SER A 40 -1.55 1.70 17.53
N SER A 41 -0.93 0.94 18.43
CA SER A 41 -0.06 1.50 19.46
C SER A 41 1.05 2.28 18.78
N THR A 42 1.25 3.51 19.22
CA THR A 42 2.30 4.44 18.79
C THR A 42 3.73 3.93 19.06
N GLU A 43 3.87 2.76 19.69
CA GLU A 43 5.12 2.18 20.20
C GLU A 43 6.07 1.66 19.12
N ASP A 44 5.62 1.66 17.86
CA ASP A 44 6.30 1.00 16.75
C ASP A 44 6.68 1.97 15.60
N MET A 45 6.46 3.27 15.81
CA MET A 45 6.78 4.30 14.82
C MET A 45 8.25 4.69 14.92
N LEU A 46 8.99 4.47 13.84
CA LEU A 46 10.35 4.97 13.68
C LEU A 46 10.34 6.22 12.81
N TYR A 47 11.01 7.27 13.29
CA TYR A 47 11.17 8.54 12.61
C TYR A 47 12.62 8.67 12.16
N TRP A 48 12.85 9.05 10.92
CA TRP A 48 14.21 9.27 10.45
C TRP A 48 14.77 10.56 11.06
N ILE A 49 16.05 10.52 11.40
CA ILE A 49 16.84 11.68 11.82
C ILE A 49 17.99 11.87 10.84
N ARG A 50 18.55 13.09 10.81
CA ARG A 50 19.68 13.43 9.95
C ARG A 50 20.75 14.17 10.74
N GLU A 51 21.97 13.64 10.71
CA GLU A 51 23.16 14.24 11.34
C GLU A 51 24.34 14.11 10.36
N ASP A 52 25.14 15.17 10.21
CA ASP A 52 26.31 15.22 9.32
C ASP A 52 26.07 14.68 7.90
N GLY A 53 24.88 14.96 7.37
CA GLY A 53 24.48 14.55 6.03
C GLY A 53 24.07 13.08 5.89
N LYS A 54 24.15 12.28 6.96
CA LYS A 54 23.70 10.89 7.01
C LYS A 54 22.39 10.74 7.77
N PHE A 55 21.75 9.58 7.62
CA PHE A 55 20.44 9.28 8.18
C PHE A 55 20.46 8.05 9.09
N GLY A 56 19.65 8.12 10.14
CA GLY A 56 19.34 7.05 11.09
C GLY A 56 17.87 7.13 11.51
N TYR A 57 17.49 6.41 12.56
CA TYR A 57 16.11 6.39 13.05
C TYR A 57 16.02 6.42 14.57
N ILE A 58 15.04 7.16 15.05
CA ILE A 58 14.63 7.20 16.46
C ILE A 58 13.24 6.59 16.63
N ASP A 59 12.95 6.10 17.82
CA ASP A 59 11.58 5.79 18.24
C ASP A 59 10.84 7.07 18.69
N ASN A 60 9.60 6.91 19.13
CA ASN A 60 8.76 7.99 19.64
C ASN A 60 9.23 8.60 20.98
N THR A 61 10.22 7.99 21.65
CA THR A 61 10.84 8.52 22.88
C THR A 61 12.07 9.37 22.59
N GLY A 62 12.53 9.39 21.33
CA GLY A 62 13.76 10.07 20.92
C GLY A 62 15.01 9.20 21.03
N LYS A 63 14.88 7.92 21.39
CA LYS A 63 16.02 7.00 21.44
C LYS A 63 16.40 6.58 20.02
N VAL A 64 17.69 6.64 19.70
CA VAL A 64 18.23 6.11 18.45
C VAL A 64 18.09 4.59 18.44
N VAL A 65 17.29 4.08 17.51
CA VAL A 65 17.07 2.64 17.27
C VAL A 65 18.00 2.14 16.16
N ILE A 66 18.15 2.95 15.11
CA ILE A 66 19.02 2.62 13.97
C ILE A 66 20.04 3.75 13.85
N PRO A 67 21.34 3.48 14.07
CA PRO A 67 22.38 4.50 14.04
C PRO A 67 22.44 5.29 12.73
N VAL A 68 22.88 6.55 12.83
CA VAL A 68 23.08 7.43 11.67
C VAL A 68 24.23 6.89 10.81
N GLN A 69 23.90 6.28 9.68
CA GLN A 69 24.88 5.63 8.81
C GLN A 69 24.54 5.65 7.31
N TYR A 70 23.28 5.88 6.95
CA TYR A 70 22.82 5.82 5.56
C TYR A 70 22.96 7.15 4.84
N GLU A 71 23.19 7.12 3.53
CA GLU A 71 23.33 8.32 2.70
C GLU A 71 21.96 8.99 2.43
N ASN A 72 20.90 8.18 2.42
CA ASN A 72 19.52 8.61 2.24
C ASN A 72 18.58 7.55 2.80
N THR A 73 17.35 7.94 3.14
CA THR A 73 16.35 7.03 3.68
C THR A 73 14.92 7.49 3.39
N PHE A 74 13.98 6.54 3.40
CA PHE A 74 12.53 6.81 3.42
C PHE A 74 11.91 6.40 4.75
N GLY A 75 10.68 6.86 5.02
CA GLY A 75 9.94 6.39 6.20
C GLY A 75 9.51 4.93 6.06
N PHE A 76 9.40 4.23 7.19
CA PHE A 76 8.88 2.86 7.20
C PHE A 76 7.45 2.78 6.65
N ARG A 77 7.26 1.88 5.69
CA ARG A 77 5.96 1.48 5.14
C ARG A 77 5.92 -0.03 5.01
N GLU A 78 4.84 -0.64 5.47
CA GLU A 78 4.65 -2.10 5.46
C GLU A 78 5.80 -2.90 6.10
N GLY A 79 6.48 -2.30 7.09
CA GLY A 79 7.56 -2.92 7.86
C GLY A 79 8.97 -2.72 7.29
N LEU A 80 9.11 -2.11 6.12
CA LEU A 80 10.40 -1.87 5.46
C LEU A 80 10.62 -0.39 5.17
N ALA A 81 11.88 0.02 5.09
CA ALA A 81 12.28 1.35 4.65
C ALA A 81 13.41 1.27 3.64
N GLY A 82 13.31 2.04 2.56
CA GLY A 82 14.38 2.14 1.57
C GLY A 82 15.53 2.96 2.12
N VAL A 83 16.75 2.46 1.97
CA VAL A 83 17.99 3.12 2.40
C VAL A 83 19.02 3.15 1.28
N ARG A 84 19.88 4.16 1.29
CA ARG A 84 21.00 4.28 0.35
C ARG A 84 22.34 3.98 1.03
N ILE A 85 23.09 3.06 0.44
CA ILE A 85 24.40 2.57 0.89
C ILE A 85 25.33 2.52 -0.33
N ASN A 86 26.46 3.23 -0.28
CA ASN A 86 27.45 3.28 -1.35
C ASN A 86 26.84 3.65 -2.72
N GLY A 87 25.93 4.63 -2.73
CA GLY A 87 25.24 5.08 -3.94
C GLY A 87 24.17 4.13 -4.50
N LYS A 88 23.90 2.98 -3.87
CA LYS A 88 22.84 2.04 -4.27
C LYS A 88 21.76 1.93 -3.21
N HIS A 89 20.55 1.56 -3.63
CA HIS A 89 19.38 1.47 -2.78
C HIS A 89 19.02 0.02 -2.46
N GLY A 90 18.66 -0.21 -1.19
CA GLY A 90 18.15 -1.47 -0.66
C GLY A 90 17.07 -1.19 0.39
N TYR A 91 16.70 -2.20 1.18
CA TYR A 91 15.69 -2.04 2.23
C TYR A 91 16.10 -2.68 3.54
N ILE A 92 15.78 -1.98 4.62
CA ILE A 92 15.97 -2.46 5.99
C ILE A 92 14.63 -2.73 6.67
N ASP A 93 14.62 -3.64 7.64
CA ASP A 93 13.52 -3.78 8.60
C ASP A 93 13.68 -2.79 9.77
N ARG A 94 12.70 -2.80 10.69
CA ARG A 94 12.65 -1.90 11.85
C ARG A 94 13.79 -2.11 12.86
N THR A 95 14.54 -3.20 12.75
CA THR A 95 15.74 -3.44 13.57
C THR A 95 17.00 -2.86 12.94
N GLY A 96 16.90 -2.31 11.72
CA GLY A 96 18.05 -1.84 10.94
C GLY A 96 18.73 -2.94 10.12
N ARG A 97 18.22 -4.18 10.16
CA ARG A 97 18.77 -5.28 9.37
C ARG A 97 18.42 -5.08 7.90
N LEU A 98 19.42 -5.19 7.02
CA LEU A 98 19.24 -5.18 5.58
C LEU A 98 18.49 -6.46 5.13
N VAL A 99 17.26 -6.29 4.66
CA VAL A 99 16.39 -7.37 4.16
C VAL A 99 16.55 -7.51 2.65
N ILE A 100 16.67 -6.39 1.93
CA ILE A 100 16.86 -6.37 0.48
C ILE A 100 18.20 -5.68 0.21
N PRO A 101 19.17 -6.36 -0.44
CA PRO A 101 20.49 -5.81 -0.71
C PRO A 101 20.45 -4.46 -1.44
N ALA A 102 21.42 -3.60 -1.14
CA ALA A 102 21.57 -2.31 -1.79
C ALA A 102 22.20 -2.45 -3.19
N ILE A 103 21.38 -2.79 -4.18
CA ILE A 103 21.82 -3.05 -5.57
C ILE A 103 21.10 -2.20 -6.61
N PHE A 104 20.02 -1.53 -6.24
CA PHE A 104 19.20 -0.73 -7.17
C PHE A 104 19.75 0.69 -7.32
N ASP A 105 19.50 1.30 -8.48
CA ASP A 105 19.87 2.70 -8.73
C ASP A 105 18.98 3.66 -7.93
N SER A 106 17.71 3.31 -7.79
CA SER A 106 16.74 4.05 -7.00
C SER A 106 15.59 3.14 -6.59
N THR A 107 14.85 3.53 -5.56
CA THR A 107 13.72 2.79 -5.00
C THR A 107 12.75 3.75 -4.33
N TYR A 108 11.58 3.24 -3.94
CA TYR A 108 10.63 3.97 -3.09
C TYR A 108 9.95 3.06 -2.07
N ALA A 109 9.01 3.61 -1.31
CA ALA A 109 8.33 2.89 -0.25
C ALA A 109 7.40 1.78 -0.79
N PHE A 110 7.23 0.71 0.00
CA PHE A 110 6.24 -0.32 -0.31
C PHE A 110 4.82 0.20 -0.17
N ARG A 111 3.97 -0.14 -1.14
CA ARG A 111 2.53 0.11 -1.13
C ARG A 111 1.81 -1.05 -1.79
N GLU A 112 0.81 -1.60 -1.10
CA GLU A 112 0.08 -2.80 -1.53
C GLU A 112 1.02 -4.01 -1.78
N GLY A 113 2.06 -4.12 -0.94
CA GLY A 113 3.03 -5.21 -0.99
C GLY A 113 4.09 -5.14 -2.08
N LEU A 114 4.09 -4.09 -2.92
CA LEU A 114 5.07 -3.89 -3.99
C LEU A 114 5.76 -2.53 -3.85
N ALA A 115 6.99 -2.42 -4.33
CA ALA A 115 7.71 -1.15 -4.47
C ALA A 115 8.35 -1.09 -5.85
N TRP A 116 8.33 0.09 -6.48
CA TRP A 116 9.10 0.27 -7.70
C TRP A 116 10.59 0.39 -7.38
N VAL A 117 11.39 -0.15 -8.28
CA VAL A 117 12.85 -0.05 -8.26
C VAL A 117 13.35 0.37 -9.64
N LYS A 118 14.42 1.14 -9.65
CA LYS A 118 15.14 1.50 -10.86
C LYS A 118 16.42 0.69 -10.96
N GLN A 119 16.63 0.09 -12.11
CA GLN A 119 17.85 -0.64 -12.44
C GLN A 119 18.16 -0.45 -13.91
N ASP A 120 19.41 -0.12 -14.22
CA ASP A 120 19.90 0.08 -15.59
C ASP A 120 19.06 1.10 -16.37
N GLY A 121 18.60 2.14 -15.66
CA GLY A 121 17.81 3.23 -16.24
C GLY A 121 16.31 2.96 -16.42
N LYS A 122 15.82 1.73 -16.15
CA LYS A 122 14.40 1.35 -16.27
C LYS A 122 13.77 1.04 -14.93
N TYR A 123 12.45 1.16 -14.87
CA TYR A 123 11.64 0.89 -13.68
C TYR A 123 10.95 -0.47 -13.78
N GLY A 124 10.98 -1.20 -12.66
CA GLY A 124 10.28 -2.45 -12.41
C GLY A 124 9.74 -2.47 -10.98
N TYR A 125 9.25 -3.62 -10.52
CA TYR A 125 8.66 -3.76 -9.18
C TYR A 125 9.13 -5.03 -8.48
N ILE A 126 9.40 -4.91 -7.19
CA ILE A 126 9.77 -6.00 -6.31
C ILE A 126 8.73 -6.22 -5.22
N ASP A 127 8.69 -7.43 -4.68
CA ASP A 127 7.97 -7.72 -3.44
C ASP A 127 8.85 -7.45 -2.20
N LYS A 128 8.27 -7.63 -1.00
CA LYS A 128 8.93 -7.41 0.29
C LYS A 128 10.08 -8.39 0.60
N THR A 129 10.25 -9.44 -0.20
CA THR A 129 11.41 -10.35 -0.12
C THR A 129 12.56 -9.91 -1.01
N GLY A 130 12.35 -8.88 -1.84
CA GLY A 130 13.30 -8.45 -2.86
C GLY A 130 13.18 -9.19 -4.19
N LYS A 131 12.20 -10.08 -4.33
CA LYS A 131 11.98 -10.80 -5.59
C LYS A 131 11.38 -9.85 -6.62
N MET A 132 11.94 -9.87 -7.83
CA MET A 132 11.40 -9.16 -8.97
C MET A 132 10.04 -9.74 -9.38
N VAL A 133 8.99 -8.93 -9.28
CA VAL A 133 7.62 -9.28 -9.70
C VAL A 133 7.39 -8.78 -11.12
N ILE A 134 7.85 -7.57 -11.42
CA ILE A 134 7.77 -6.96 -12.75
C ILE A 134 9.17 -6.51 -13.13
N PRO A 135 9.81 -7.13 -14.14
CA PRO A 135 11.16 -6.75 -14.55
C PRO A 135 11.26 -5.28 -14.96
N PRO A 136 12.44 -4.64 -14.78
CA PRO A 136 12.68 -3.28 -15.26
C PRO A 136 12.44 -3.16 -16.75
N GLN A 137 11.42 -2.39 -17.14
CA GLN A 137 11.04 -2.20 -18.55
C GLN A 137 10.39 -0.84 -18.83
N PHE A 138 9.96 -0.11 -17.80
CA PHE A 138 9.29 1.17 -17.94
C PHE A 138 10.25 2.34 -17.85
N ASP A 139 9.90 3.46 -18.49
CA ASP A 139 10.68 4.70 -18.44
C ASP A 139 10.47 5.46 -17.13
N ASP A 140 9.32 5.26 -16.50
CA ASP A 140 8.95 5.79 -15.18
C ASP A 140 7.85 4.91 -14.56
N ALA A 141 7.68 5.01 -13.24
CA ALA A 141 6.73 4.20 -12.47
C ALA A 141 6.26 4.92 -11.19
N GLU A 142 4.97 4.80 -10.89
CA GLU A 142 4.37 5.25 -9.62
C GLU A 142 4.03 4.07 -8.70
N ASP A 143 3.68 4.38 -7.45
CA ASP A 143 3.25 3.40 -6.46
C ASP A 143 1.90 2.76 -6.83
N PHE A 144 1.69 1.51 -6.41
CA PHE A 144 0.39 0.86 -6.54
C PHE A 144 -0.67 1.54 -5.66
N SER A 145 -1.83 1.82 -6.26
CA SER A 145 -3.03 2.30 -5.58
C SER A 145 -4.27 1.67 -6.18
N GLU A 146 -5.07 1.03 -5.33
CA GLU A 146 -6.27 0.30 -5.74
C GLU A 146 -5.96 -0.79 -6.77
N GLY A 147 -4.81 -1.47 -6.59
CA GLY A 147 -4.34 -2.55 -7.46
C GLY A 147 -3.78 -2.12 -8.82
N LEU A 148 -3.67 -0.81 -9.09
CA LEU A 148 -3.10 -0.28 -10.33
C LEU A 148 -1.91 0.66 -10.03
N ALA A 149 -0.94 0.71 -10.94
CA ALA A 149 0.15 1.67 -10.90
C ALA A 149 0.30 2.36 -12.26
N ALA A 150 0.55 3.68 -12.24
CA ALA A 150 0.88 4.41 -13.45
C ALA A 150 2.32 4.07 -13.86
N VAL A 151 2.54 3.81 -15.15
CA VAL A 151 3.86 3.56 -15.72
C VAL A 151 4.01 4.29 -17.04
N LYS A 152 5.24 4.74 -17.31
CA LYS A 152 5.56 5.46 -18.55
C LYS A 152 6.23 4.53 -19.55
N VAL A 153 5.76 4.61 -20.80
CA VAL A 153 6.39 3.96 -21.97
C VAL A 153 6.55 5.02 -23.06
N GLY A 154 7.79 5.29 -23.45
CA GLY A 154 8.15 6.43 -24.28
C GLY A 154 7.78 7.74 -23.57
N ASN A 155 6.86 8.49 -24.17
CA ASN A 155 6.43 9.80 -23.66
C ASN A 155 5.07 9.79 -22.97
N LEU A 156 4.42 8.63 -22.86
CA LEU A 156 3.03 8.53 -22.39
C LEU A 156 2.93 7.57 -21.21
N TYR A 157 1.97 7.87 -20.34
CA TYR A 157 1.59 7.06 -19.21
C TYR A 157 0.39 6.19 -19.53
N GLY A 158 0.44 4.97 -19.03
CA GLY A 158 -0.66 4.03 -18.91
C GLY A 158 -0.73 3.48 -17.50
N TYR A 159 -1.57 2.46 -17.28
CA TYR A 159 -1.71 1.80 -15.98
C TYR A 159 -1.57 0.29 -16.12
N ILE A 160 -0.81 -0.31 -15.20
CA ILE A 160 -0.62 -1.76 -15.10
C ILE A 160 -1.28 -2.30 -13.83
N ASP A 161 -1.62 -3.59 -13.86
CA ASP A 161 -1.98 -4.34 -12.65
C ASP A 161 -0.72 -4.86 -11.90
N ARG A 162 -0.94 -5.52 -10.77
CA ARG A 162 0.12 -6.07 -9.90
C ARG A 162 0.95 -7.19 -10.54
N THR A 163 0.53 -7.72 -11.69
CA THR A 163 1.28 -8.70 -12.48
C THR A 163 2.13 -8.04 -13.56
N GLY A 164 1.98 -6.73 -13.76
CA GLY A 164 2.63 -5.96 -14.83
C GLY A 164 1.84 -5.95 -16.13
N LYS A 165 0.63 -6.51 -16.16
CA LYS A 165 -0.22 -6.47 -17.34
C LYS A 165 -0.81 -5.08 -17.51
N MET A 166 -0.74 -4.56 -18.73
CA MET A 166 -1.35 -3.28 -19.09
C MET A 166 -2.88 -3.37 -18.99
N VAL A 167 -3.47 -2.55 -18.12
CA VAL A 167 -4.92 -2.40 -17.97
C VAL A 167 -5.39 -1.22 -18.81
N ILE A 168 -4.63 -0.13 -18.81
CA ILE A 168 -4.91 1.07 -19.61
C ILE A 168 -3.65 1.38 -20.42
N PRO A 169 -3.69 1.23 -21.76
CA PRO A 169 -2.52 1.49 -22.60
C PRO A 169 -1.97 2.92 -22.47
N PRO A 170 -0.66 3.12 -22.69
CA PRO A 170 -0.04 4.44 -22.65
C PRO A 170 -0.70 5.41 -23.63
N GLN A 171 -1.35 6.44 -23.09
CA GLN A 171 -2.05 7.47 -23.89
C GLN A 171 -2.15 8.83 -23.20
N PHE A 172 -1.68 8.95 -21.95
CA PHE A 172 -1.77 10.18 -21.16
C PHE A 172 -0.41 10.87 -21.07
N SER A 173 -0.36 12.19 -21.15
CA SER A 173 0.90 12.92 -20.94
C SER A 173 1.25 13.04 -19.45
N HIS A 174 0.23 13.04 -18.58
CA HIS A 174 0.35 13.06 -17.12
C HIS A 174 -0.77 12.25 -16.49
N THR A 175 -0.47 11.66 -15.34
CA THR A 175 -1.40 10.83 -14.56
C THR A 175 -1.28 11.13 -13.08
N HIS A 176 -2.31 10.74 -12.33
CA HIS A 176 -2.26 10.57 -10.89
C HIS A 176 -2.68 9.14 -10.53
N ARG A 177 -2.25 8.66 -9.36
CA ARG A 177 -2.76 7.40 -8.79
C ARG A 177 -4.28 7.40 -8.60
N PHE A 178 -4.89 6.22 -8.64
CA PHE A 178 -6.30 6.04 -8.34
C PHE A 178 -6.62 6.33 -6.86
N MET A 179 -7.69 7.07 -6.63
CA MET A 179 -8.28 7.33 -5.32
C MET A 179 -9.81 7.37 -5.44
N GLY A 180 -10.49 6.52 -4.68
CA GLY A 180 -11.96 6.41 -4.75
C GLY A 180 -12.44 5.87 -6.10
N GLY A 181 -11.66 5.01 -6.76
CA GLY A 181 -12.00 4.44 -8.07
C GLY A 181 -11.77 5.36 -9.27
N VAL A 182 -11.19 6.55 -9.06
CA VAL A 182 -10.99 7.57 -10.09
C VAL A 182 -9.54 8.05 -10.13
N ALA A 183 -9.02 8.33 -11.32
CA ALA A 183 -7.73 9.00 -11.51
C ALA A 183 -7.89 10.24 -12.41
N GLN A 184 -7.14 11.29 -12.08
CA GLN A 184 -6.98 12.45 -12.96
C GLN A 184 -5.86 12.15 -13.96
N VAL A 185 -6.11 12.46 -15.23
CA VAL A 185 -5.17 12.26 -16.34
C VAL A 185 -5.18 13.47 -17.27
N VAL A 186 -4.13 13.60 -18.09
CA VAL A 186 -4.07 14.60 -19.16
C VAL A 186 -4.02 13.89 -20.51
N VAL A 187 -5.04 14.13 -21.33
CA VAL A 187 -5.18 13.61 -22.71
C VAL A 187 -5.42 14.79 -23.65
N ASP A 188 -4.70 14.87 -24.76
CA ASP A 188 -4.78 15.99 -25.72
C ASP A 188 -4.71 17.38 -25.07
N LYS A 189 -3.80 17.56 -24.10
CA LYS A 189 -3.62 18.79 -23.30
C LYS A 189 -4.83 19.20 -22.45
N ARG A 190 -5.83 18.32 -22.30
CA ARG A 190 -7.02 18.54 -21.47
C ARG A 190 -6.97 17.65 -20.25
N THR A 191 -7.40 18.19 -19.11
CA THR A 191 -7.65 17.39 -17.91
C THR A 191 -8.86 16.49 -18.14
N ALA A 192 -8.74 15.21 -17.77
CA ALA A 192 -9.83 14.26 -17.75
C ALA A 192 -9.82 13.44 -16.45
N TYR A 193 -10.96 12.86 -16.11
CA TYR A 193 -11.08 11.85 -15.06
C TYR A 193 -11.48 10.53 -15.68
N ILE A 194 -10.83 9.45 -15.27
CA ILE A 194 -11.10 8.09 -15.72
C ILE A 194 -11.41 7.17 -14.53
N ASP A 195 -12.20 6.13 -14.76
CA ASP A 195 -12.31 5.02 -13.83
C ASP A 195 -11.18 3.99 -14.01
N ARG A 196 -11.14 2.97 -13.14
CA ARG A 196 -10.10 1.92 -13.13
C ARG A 196 -10.03 1.06 -14.39
N THR A 197 -11.01 1.16 -15.30
CA THR A 197 -10.99 0.48 -16.61
C THR A 197 -10.45 1.38 -17.73
N GLY A 198 -10.19 2.66 -17.43
CA GLY A 198 -9.81 3.66 -18.42
C GLY A 198 -10.99 4.37 -19.08
N ARG A 199 -12.24 4.04 -18.71
CA ARG A 199 -13.41 4.76 -19.20
C ARG A 199 -13.37 6.20 -18.68
N VAL A 200 -13.46 7.14 -19.62
CA VAL A 200 -13.53 8.57 -19.35
C VAL A 200 -14.86 8.92 -18.68
N LEU A 201 -14.79 9.50 -17.49
CA LEU A 201 -15.93 9.98 -16.71
C LEU A 201 -16.21 11.46 -16.99
N TRP A 202 -15.17 12.25 -17.25
CA TRP A 202 -15.27 13.67 -17.51
C TRP A 202 -14.04 14.18 -18.27
N VAL A 203 -14.21 15.22 -19.10
CA VAL A 203 -13.13 15.93 -19.78
C VAL A 203 -13.38 17.43 -19.68
N GLN A 204 -12.31 18.18 -19.45
CA GLN A 204 -12.31 19.63 -19.48
C GLN A 204 -12.81 20.14 -20.84
N LYS A 205 -13.81 21.03 -20.80
CA LYS A 205 -14.30 21.75 -21.98
C LYS A 205 -13.41 22.95 -22.24
N ASP A 206 -13.32 23.34 -23.51
CA ASP A 206 -12.66 24.59 -23.89
C ASP A 206 -13.35 25.77 -23.19
N SER A 207 -12.55 26.68 -22.62
CA SER A 207 -13.08 27.96 -22.16
C SER A 207 -13.60 28.75 -23.37
N PRO A 208 -14.79 29.36 -23.30
CA PRO A 208 -15.20 30.32 -24.32
C PRO A 208 -14.09 31.39 -24.40
N LYS A 209 -13.47 31.55 -25.57
CA LYS A 209 -12.59 32.70 -25.79
C LYS A 209 -13.46 33.93 -25.60
N GLU A 210 -13.11 34.75 -24.61
CA GLU A 210 -13.75 36.05 -24.41
C GLU A 210 -13.57 36.81 -25.73
N SER A 211 -14.67 36.98 -26.46
CA SER A 211 -14.71 37.80 -27.66
C SER A 211 -14.24 39.18 -27.24
N SER A 212 -13.02 39.52 -27.64
CA SER A 212 -12.54 40.89 -27.61
C SER A 212 -13.58 41.72 -28.36
N ARG A 213 -14.29 42.58 -27.61
CA ARG A 213 -15.15 43.61 -28.19
C ARG A 213 -14.30 44.43 -29.15
N GLU A 214 -14.42 44.18 -30.44
CA GLU A 214 -14.12 45.15 -31.48
C GLU A 214 -15.12 46.29 -31.32
N GLY A 215 -14.74 47.28 -30.53
CA GLY A 215 -15.38 48.59 -30.46
C GLY A 215 -14.45 49.61 -31.08
N HIS A 216 -14.21 49.50 -32.40
CA HIS A 216 -13.57 50.56 -33.18
C HIS A 216 -14.49 50.91 -34.35
N GLU A 217 -15.26 51.99 -34.22
CA GLU A 217 -15.46 52.99 -35.28
C GLU A 217 -16.42 54.09 -34.85
N GLY A 218 -16.03 55.34 -35.12
CA GLY A 218 -16.87 56.51 -34.89
C GLY A 218 -16.10 57.83 -34.90
N GLY A 219 -15.14 57.98 -35.81
CA GLY A 219 -14.55 59.28 -36.09
C GLY A 219 -15.62 60.25 -36.59
N LYS A 220 -15.65 61.46 -36.02
CA LYS A 220 -16.29 62.63 -36.63
C LYS A 220 -15.23 63.70 -36.87
N PRO A 221 -15.09 64.21 -38.10
CA PRO A 221 -14.30 65.42 -38.34
C PRO A 221 -15.22 66.64 -38.11
N HIS A 222 -14.72 67.66 -37.41
CA HIS A 222 -15.29 69.00 -37.53
C HIS A 222 -14.19 70.00 -37.89
N LYS A 223 -14.31 70.52 -39.11
CA LYS A 223 -13.73 71.77 -39.58
C LYS A 223 -14.48 72.94 -38.92
N HIS A 224 -13.75 73.90 -38.34
CA HIS A 224 -13.59 75.27 -38.85
C HIS A 224 -12.66 76.06 -37.94
#